data_AF-A0A7R9W5Y9-F1
#
_entry.id   AF-A0A7R9W5Y9-F1
#
_cell.length_a   1.000
_cell.length_b   1.000
_cell.length_c   1.000
_cell.angle_alpha   90.00
_cell.angle_beta   90.00
_cell.angle_gamma   90.00
#
_symmetry.space_group_name_H-M   'P 1'
#
loop_
_entity.id
_entity.type
_entity.pdbx_description
1 polymer ?
#
loop_
_entity_poly.entity_id
_entity_poly.type
_entity_poly.pdbx_seq_one_letter_code
_entity_poly.pdbx_strand_id
1 'polypeptide(L)'
;TACAGVTTGCLTFVSGVDVRSFLNHVENDKIDLIKNHFPVWWPYGRDLMVPTLISGTLSNLLAFRLTKHANFAISATLIGLIAPYTAIVLGEDIEALRKSNLKEVAKTARRFCNLHHVRLVVAGAAFGFSLVALAEL
;
A
#
# COMPACT_ATOMS: atom_id res chain seq x y z
N THR A 1 10.47 13.79 -3.36
CA THR A 1 10.93 13.11 -2.13
C THR A 1 9.88 13.11 -1.02
N ALA A 2 9.36 14.27 -0.56
CA ALA A 2 8.36 14.32 0.53
C ALA A 2 7.10 13.45 0.28
N CYS A 3 6.49 13.53 -0.91
CA CYS A 3 5.32 12.70 -1.24
C CYS A 3 5.62 11.20 -1.25
N ALA A 4 6.82 10.80 -1.71
CA ALA A 4 7.26 9.40 -1.65
C ALA A 4 7.43 8.91 -0.19
N GLY A 5 7.92 9.79 0.68
CA GLY A 5 7.97 9.56 2.12
C GLY A 5 6.59 9.36 2.74
N VAL A 6 5.61 10.22 2.38
CA VAL A 6 4.22 10.08 2.83
C VAL A 6 3.62 8.75 2.37
N THR A 7 3.77 8.38 1.09
CA THR A 7 3.32 7.07 0.57
C THR A 7 3.91 5.92 1.37
N THR A 8 5.21 5.96 1.64
CA THR A 8 5.92 4.92 2.40
C THR A 8 5.44 4.88 3.85
N GLY A 9 5.20 6.03 4.47
CA GLY A 9 4.64 6.14 5.82
C GLY A 9 3.25 5.51 5.93
N CYS A 10 2.33 5.83 5.01
CA CYS A 10 1.00 5.22 4.97
C CYS A 10 1.08 3.69 4.83
N LEU A 11 1.94 3.18 3.93
CA LEU A 11 2.09 1.74 3.72
C LEU A 11 2.81 1.04 4.88
N THR A 12 3.70 1.75 5.58
CA THR A 12 4.30 1.28 6.83
C THR A 12 3.24 1.13 7.90
N PHE A 13 2.36 2.13 8.05
CA PHE A 13 1.27 2.06 9.02
C PHE A 13 0.34 0.89 8.72
N VAL A 14 -0.11 0.74 7.48
CA VAL A 14 -0.96 -0.38 7.06
C VAL A 14 -0.29 -1.74 7.31
N SER A 15 1.00 -1.87 6.99
CA SER A 15 1.75 -3.12 7.16
C SER A 15 2.10 -3.42 8.63
N GLY A 16 2.32 -2.39 9.43
CA GLY A 16 2.78 -2.52 10.81
C GLY A 16 1.65 -2.57 11.83
N VAL A 17 0.53 -1.89 11.56
CA VAL A 17 -0.61 -1.75 12.47
C VAL A 17 -1.78 -2.57 11.96
N ASP A 18 -2.30 -2.24 10.78
CA ASP A 18 -3.54 -2.86 10.28
C ASP A 18 -3.36 -4.36 10.06
N VAL A 19 -2.30 -4.75 9.34
CA VAL A 19 -1.98 -6.17 9.11
C VAL A 19 -1.84 -6.94 10.43
N ARG A 20 -1.12 -6.40 11.41
CA ARG A 20 -0.98 -7.06 12.72
C ARG A 20 -2.31 -7.17 13.45
N SER A 21 -3.14 -6.13 13.39
CA SER A 21 -4.49 -6.13 13.97
C SER A 21 -5.38 -7.19 13.34
N PHE A 22 -5.41 -7.26 12.00
CA PHE A 22 -6.15 -8.29 11.26
C PHE A 22 -5.66 -9.70 11.59
N LEU A 23 -4.34 -9.94 11.59
CA LEU A 23 -3.78 -11.25 11.93
C LEU A 23 -4.07 -11.65 13.38
N ASN A 24 -3.98 -10.71 14.33
CA ASN A 24 -4.35 -10.96 15.72
C ASN A 24 -5.84 -11.33 15.87
N HIS A 25 -6.73 -10.70 15.10
CA HIS A 25 -8.14 -11.12 15.07
C HIS A 25 -8.33 -12.52 14.48
N VAL A 26 -7.54 -12.90 13.48
CA VAL A 26 -7.55 -14.26 12.92
C VAL A 26 -7.04 -15.29 13.94
N GLU A 27 -5.99 -14.97 14.69
CA GLU A 27 -5.39 -15.89 15.68
C GLU A 27 -6.28 -16.13 16.91
N ASN A 28 -7.14 -15.17 17.25
CA ASN A 28 -8.06 -15.26 18.38
C ASN A 28 -9.50 -15.65 17.96
N ASP A 29 -9.68 -16.20 16.76
CA ASP A 29 -10.99 -16.60 16.19
C ASP A 29 -12.05 -15.48 16.16
N LYS A 30 -11.62 -14.21 16.12
CA LYS A 30 -12.51 -13.03 16.08
C LYS A 30 -12.86 -12.65 14.64
N ILE A 31 -13.31 -13.62 13.84
CA ILE A 31 -13.57 -13.44 12.40
C ILE A 31 -14.70 -12.45 12.13
N ASP A 32 -15.70 -12.38 13.02
CA ASP A 32 -16.80 -11.41 12.91
C ASP A 32 -16.30 -9.95 12.97
N LEU A 33 -15.26 -9.67 13.76
CA LEU A 33 -14.67 -8.32 13.82
C LEU A 33 -14.02 -7.94 12.50
N ILE A 34 -13.32 -8.87 11.84
CA ILE A 34 -12.73 -8.65 10.52
C ILE A 34 -13.83 -8.35 9.50
N LYS A 35 -14.94 -9.10 9.54
CA LYS A 35 -16.06 -8.94 8.61
C LYS A 35 -16.81 -7.63 8.78
N ASN A 36 -16.91 -7.13 10.01
CA ASN A 36 -17.57 -5.86 10.28
C ASN A 36 -16.63 -4.67 10.06
N HIS A 37 -15.33 -4.83 10.35
CA HIS A 37 -14.36 -3.75 10.24
C HIS A 37 -13.86 -3.53 8.81
N PHE A 38 -13.58 -4.59 8.06
CA PHE A 38 -12.97 -4.50 6.72
C PHE A 38 -13.79 -3.64 5.73
N PRO A 39 -15.13 -3.77 5.64
CA PRO A 39 -15.94 -2.94 4.73
C PRO A 39 -15.90 -1.44 5.06
N VAL A 40 -15.59 -1.08 6.30
CA VAL A 40 -15.42 0.31 6.74
C VAL A 40 -13.99 0.76 6.49
N TRP A 41 -13.01 -0.01 6.98
CA TRP A 41 -11.59 0.32 6.87
C TRP A 41 -11.10 0.46 5.42
N TRP A 42 -11.49 -0.47 4.53
CA TRP A 42 -10.94 -0.51 3.17
C TRP A 42 -11.27 0.74 2.33
N PRO A 43 -12.53 1.21 2.25
CA PRO A 43 -12.84 2.46 1.53
C PRO A 43 -12.04 3.65 2.03
N TYR A 44 -11.93 3.88 3.34
CA TYR A 44 -11.15 5.00 3.88
C TYR A 44 -9.65 4.86 3.56
N GLY A 45 -9.08 3.66 3.69
CA GLY A 45 -7.70 3.39 3.31
C GLY A 45 -7.45 3.65 1.82
N ARG A 46 -8.36 3.20 0.95
CA ARG A 46 -8.29 3.46 -0.49
C ARG A 46 -8.37 4.95 -0.81
N ASP A 47 -9.34 5.64 -0.23
CA ASP A 47 -9.62 7.06 -0.53
C ASP A 47 -8.48 7.97 -0.07
N LEU A 48 -7.73 7.57 0.95
CA LEU A 48 -6.45 8.18 1.33
C LEU A 48 -5.30 7.78 0.39
N MET A 49 -5.16 6.49 0.07
CA MET A 49 -4.03 5.99 -0.70
C MET A 49 -4.01 6.48 -2.16
N VAL A 50 -5.16 6.60 -2.81
CA VAL A 50 -5.26 7.04 -4.21
C VAL A 50 -4.60 8.41 -4.44
N PRO A 51 -4.99 9.50 -3.73
CA PRO A 51 -4.35 10.80 -3.90
C PRO A 51 -2.87 10.76 -3.51
N THR A 52 -2.51 10.03 -2.45
CA THR A 52 -1.10 9.88 -2.04
C THR A 52 -0.24 9.25 -3.15
N LEU A 53 -0.73 8.21 -3.82
CA LEU A 53 -0.02 7.56 -4.94
C LEU A 53 0.07 8.48 -6.16
N ILE A 54 -1.00 9.19 -6.49
CA ILE A 54 -1.03 10.14 -7.62
C ILE A 54 -0.03 11.28 -7.36
N SER A 55 -0.10 11.92 -6.18
CA SER A 55 0.83 12.99 -5.81
C SER A 55 2.27 12.49 -5.74
N GLY A 56 2.51 11.29 -5.20
CA GLY A 56 3.83 10.66 -5.18
C GLY A 56 4.39 10.43 -6.58
N THR A 57 3.58 9.93 -7.50
CA THR A 57 3.98 9.68 -8.89
C THR A 57 4.27 10.99 -9.62
N LEU A 58 3.32 11.94 -9.61
CA LEU A 58 3.44 13.21 -10.34
C LEU A 58 4.58 14.08 -9.81
N SER A 59 4.78 14.15 -8.49
CA SER A 59 5.87 14.93 -7.92
C SER A 59 7.25 14.39 -8.31
N ASN A 60 7.42 13.07 -8.39
CA ASN A 60 8.67 12.46 -8.85
C ASN A 60 8.86 12.61 -10.37
N LEU A 61 7.79 12.50 -11.18
CA LEU A 61 7.88 12.81 -12.62
C LEU A 61 8.28 14.27 -12.88
N LEU A 62 7.72 15.20 -12.11
CA LEU A 62 8.09 16.61 -12.19
C LEU A 62 9.56 16.82 -11.79
N ALA A 63 9.99 16.21 -10.68
CA ALA A 63 11.39 16.27 -10.24
C ALA A 63 12.34 15.72 -11.32
N PHE A 64 12.00 14.59 -11.95
CA PHE A 64 12.75 14.08 -13.11
C PHE A 64 12.78 15.08 -14.26
N ARG A 65 11.64 15.70 -14.60
CA ARG A 65 11.59 16.65 -15.71
C ARG A 65 12.49 17.86 -15.48
N LEU A 66 12.57 18.35 -14.24
CA LEU A 66 13.37 19.51 -13.83
C LEU A 66 14.86 19.20 -13.70
N THR A 67 15.21 18.02 -13.17
CA THR A 67 16.60 17.69 -12.79
C THR A 67 17.30 16.73 -13.75
N LYS A 68 16.52 16.02 -14.58
CA LYS A 68 16.95 14.89 -15.43
C LYS A 68 17.55 13.71 -14.67
N HIS A 69 17.41 13.67 -13.34
CA HIS A 69 17.97 12.60 -12.52
C HIS A 69 17.10 11.33 -12.59
N ALA A 70 17.63 10.25 -13.18
CA ALA A 70 16.87 9.04 -13.50
C ALA A 70 16.20 8.38 -12.28
N ASN A 71 16.80 8.49 -11.08
CA ASN A 71 16.24 7.96 -9.84
C ASN A 71 14.84 8.53 -9.52
N PHE A 72 14.52 9.76 -9.92
CA PHE A 72 13.14 10.28 -9.78
C PHE A 72 12.16 9.59 -10.72
N ALA A 73 12.57 9.25 -11.95
CA ALA A 73 11.72 8.48 -12.86
C ALA A 73 11.47 7.06 -12.31
N ILE A 74 12.52 6.39 -11.80
CA ILE A 74 12.42 5.08 -11.15
C ILE A 74 11.45 5.16 -9.96
N SER A 75 11.61 6.19 -9.11
CA SER A 75 10.73 6.41 -7.95
C SER A 75 9.26 6.58 -8.36
N ALA A 76 9.00 7.36 -9.42
CA ALA A 76 7.66 7.55 -9.95
C ALA A 76 7.06 6.23 -10.45
N THR A 77 7.82 5.43 -11.19
CA THR A 77 7.38 4.13 -11.68
C THR A 77 7.03 3.19 -10.53
N LEU A 78 7.89 3.08 -9.52
CA LEU A 78 7.67 2.21 -8.37
C LEU A 78 6.40 2.60 -7.59
N ILE A 79 6.19 3.89 -7.32
CA ILE A 79 4.95 4.36 -6.67
C ILE A 79 3.73 4.09 -7.55
N GLY A 80 3.83 4.38 -8.85
CA GLY A 80 2.75 4.17 -9.82
C GLY A 80 2.31 2.71 -9.92
N LEU A 81 3.23 1.75 -9.74
CA LEU A 81 2.94 0.31 -9.79
C LEU A 81 2.11 -0.21 -8.59
N ILE A 82 2.04 0.55 -7.49
CA ILE A 82 1.30 0.12 -6.29
C ILE A 82 -0.21 0.06 -6.56
N ALA A 83 -0.74 0.98 -7.37
CA ALA A 83 -2.15 0.99 -7.74
C ALA A 83 -2.58 -0.24 -8.57
N PRO A 84 -1.95 -0.56 -9.71
CA PRO A 84 -2.29 -1.76 -10.48
C PRO A 84 -2.01 -3.05 -9.70
N TYR A 85 -0.93 -3.12 -8.91
CA TYR A 85 -0.71 -4.25 -8.00
C TYR A 85 -1.89 -4.44 -7.05
N THR A 86 -2.38 -3.36 -6.45
CA THR A 86 -3.52 -3.42 -5.53
C THR A 86 -4.81 -3.84 -6.24
N ALA A 87 -5.07 -3.33 -7.45
CA ALA A 87 -6.26 -3.69 -8.19
C ALA A 87 -6.27 -5.16 -8.67
N ILE A 88 -5.12 -5.65 -9.16
CA ILE A 88 -5.03 -6.96 -9.81
C ILE A 88 -4.72 -8.07 -8.79
N VAL A 89 -3.70 -7.88 -7.95
CA VAL A 89 -3.19 -8.94 -7.06
C VAL A 89 -4.02 -9.04 -5.77
N LEU A 90 -4.43 -7.89 -5.22
CA LEU A 90 -5.23 -7.84 -4.00
C LEU A 90 -6.74 -7.78 -4.28
N GLY A 91 -7.16 -7.55 -5.52
CA GLY A 91 -8.56 -7.33 -5.90
C GLY A 91 -9.50 -8.46 -5.49
N GLU A 92 -9.12 -9.70 -5.77
CA GLU A 92 -9.88 -10.90 -5.40
C GLU A 92 -10.03 -11.03 -3.88
N ASP A 93 -8.94 -10.80 -3.13
CA ASP A 93 -8.96 -10.90 -1.66
C ASP A 93 -9.81 -9.78 -1.04
N ILE A 94 -9.79 -8.56 -1.61
CA ILE A 94 -10.64 -7.44 -1.19
C ILE A 94 -12.11 -7.78 -1.39
N GLU A 95 -12.45 -8.33 -2.55
CA GLU A 95 -13.83 -8.71 -2.87
C GLU A 95 -14.31 -9.84 -1.96
N ALA A 96 -13.48 -10.85 -1.74
CA ALA A 96 -13.75 -11.95 -0.82
C ALA A 96 -13.93 -11.45 0.63
N LEU A 97 -13.06 -10.57 1.14
CA LEU A 97 -13.22 -10.03 2.50
C LEU A 97 -14.52 -9.22 2.65
N ARG A 98 -14.98 -8.55 1.58
CA ARG A 98 -16.29 -7.86 1.54
C ARG A 98 -17.47 -8.83 1.47
N LYS A 99 -17.38 -9.92 0.70
CA LYS A 99 -18.54 -10.79 0.37
C LYS A 99 -18.61 -12.12 1.13
N SER A 100 -17.50 -12.72 1.56
CA SER A 100 -17.42 -14.14 1.95
C SER A 100 -18.12 -14.53 3.25
N ASN A 101 -18.59 -15.78 3.33
CA ASN A 101 -19.05 -16.42 4.56
C ASN A 101 -17.86 -16.75 5.49
N LEU A 102 -18.10 -16.83 6.80
CA LEU A 102 -17.08 -16.88 7.87
C LEU A 102 -15.96 -17.92 7.69
N LYS A 103 -16.22 -19.05 7.02
CA LYS A 103 -15.28 -20.19 6.94
C LYS A 103 -13.99 -19.92 6.16
N GLU A 104 -13.97 -18.99 5.22
CA GLU A 104 -12.75 -18.71 4.40
C GLU A 104 -12.06 -17.39 4.72
N VAL A 105 -12.69 -16.54 5.54
CA VAL A 105 -12.23 -15.18 5.85
C VAL A 105 -10.85 -15.18 6.48
N ALA A 106 -10.57 -16.12 7.39
CA ALA A 106 -9.27 -16.26 8.04
C ALA A 106 -8.13 -16.48 7.04
N LYS A 107 -8.34 -17.38 6.06
CA LYS A 107 -7.34 -17.70 5.03
C LYS A 107 -7.12 -16.51 4.09
N THR A 108 -8.20 -15.89 3.64
CA THR A 108 -8.13 -14.69 2.79
C THR A 108 -7.45 -13.53 3.51
N ALA A 109 -7.79 -13.28 4.78
CA ALA A 109 -7.19 -12.23 5.58
C ALA A 109 -5.68 -12.43 5.75
N ARG A 110 -5.22 -13.67 6.04
CA ARG A 110 -3.78 -13.98 6.11
C ARG A 110 -3.08 -13.72 4.78
N ARG A 111 -3.65 -14.18 3.67
CA ARG A 111 -3.09 -13.95 2.32
C ARG A 111 -3.01 -12.46 1.99
N PHE A 112 -4.12 -11.74 2.18
CA PHE A 112 -4.23 -10.31 1.95
C PHE A 112 -3.18 -9.52 2.75
N CYS A 113 -3.04 -9.86 4.04
CA CYS A 113 -2.07 -9.26 4.95
C CYS A 113 -0.62 -9.51 4.51
N ASN A 114 -0.29 -10.73 4.11
CA ASN A 114 1.06 -11.04 3.63
C ASN A 114 1.39 -10.26 2.34
N LEU A 115 0.42 -10.15 1.43
CA LEU A 115 0.59 -9.43 0.16
C LEU A 115 0.62 -7.90 0.33
N HIS A 116 0.21 -7.36 1.48
CA HIS A 116 0.31 -5.94 1.79
C HIS A 116 1.76 -5.47 1.94
N HIS A 117 2.65 -6.30 2.50
CA HIS A 117 4.05 -5.97 2.73
C HIS A 117 4.85 -5.71 1.44
N VAL A 118 4.45 -6.33 0.33
CA VAL A 118 5.08 -6.11 -0.98
C VAL A 118 5.00 -4.64 -1.37
N ARG A 119 3.86 -4.00 -1.13
CA ARG A 119 3.66 -2.57 -1.44
C ARG A 119 4.54 -1.67 -0.58
N LEU A 120 4.76 -2.05 0.68
CA LEU A 120 5.69 -1.35 1.57
C LEU A 120 7.13 -1.44 1.04
N VAL A 121 7.59 -2.63 0.63
CA VAL A 121 8.94 -2.79 0.06
C VAL A 121 9.11 -1.92 -1.19
N VAL A 122 8.12 -1.94 -2.09
CA VAL A 122 8.13 -1.13 -3.32
C VAL A 122 8.15 0.37 -3.00
N ALA A 123 7.31 0.83 -2.06
CA ALA A 123 7.28 2.24 -1.66
C ALA A 123 8.58 2.67 -0.96
N GLY A 124 9.12 1.83 -0.09
CA GLY A 124 10.39 2.07 0.59
C GLY A 124 11.55 2.19 -0.40
N ALA A 125 11.61 1.32 -1.41
CA ALA A 125 12.59 1.43 -2.49
C ALA A 125 12.41 2.74 -3.27
N ALA A 126 11.18 3.11 -3.63
CA ALA A 126 10.89 4.37 -4.31
C ALA A 126 11.34 5.59 -3.48
N PHE A 127 11.08 5.57 -2.18
CA PHE A 127 11.54 6.63 -1.29
C PHE A 127 13.07 6.69 -1.21
N GLY A 128 13.73 5.54 -1.08
CA GLY A 128 15.19 5.43 -1.10
C GLY A 128 15.81 6.01 -2.36
N PHE A 129 15.33 5.63 -3.54
CA PHE A 129 15.79 6.22 -4.82
C PHE A 129 15.59 7.75 -4.85
N SER A 130 14.43 8.24 -4.37
CA SER A 130 14.16 9.68 -4.33
C SER A 130 15.04 10.46 -3.33
N LEU A 131 15.56 9.79 -2.30
CA LEU A 131 16.52 10.37 -1.35
C LEU A 131 17.92 10.41 -1.93
N VAL A 132 18.36 9.31 -2.55
CA VAL A 132 19.66 9.24 -3.24
C VAL A 132 19.71 10.31 -4.34
N ALA A 133 18.67 10.39 -5.17
CA ALA A 133 18.55 11.44 -6.19
C ALA A 133 18.68 12.85 -5.62
N LEU A 134 18.11 13.11 -4.44
CA LEU A 134 18.15 14.43 -3.82
C LEU A 134 19.52 14.75 -3.23
N ALA A 135 20.25 13.74 -2.73
CA ALA A 135 21.59 13.92 -2.18
C ALA A 135 22.66 14.13 -3.26
N GLU A 136 22.38 13.75 -4.51
CA GLU A 136 23.25 13.87 -5.68
C GLU A 136 23.03 15.16 -6.49
N LEU A 137 22.05 16.00 -6.10
CA LEU A 137 21.77 17.32 -6.69
C LEU A 137 22.50 18.44 -5.95
#